data_AF-A0A0G1CR63-F1
#
_entry.id   AF-A0A0G1CR63-F1
#
_cell.length_a   1.000
_cell.length_b   1.000
_cell.length_c   1.000
_cell.angle_alpha   90.00
_cell.angle_beta   90.00
_cell.angle_gamma   90.00
#
_symmetry.space_group_name_H-M   'P 1'
#
loop_
_entity.id
_entity.type
_entity.pdbx_description
1 polymer ?
#
loop_
_entity_poly.entity_id
_entity_poly.type
_entity_poly.pdbx_seq_one_letter_code
_entity_poly.pdbx_strand_id
1 'polypeptide(L)'
;MAALGYIELAVANGSAESQIYKDILAMNSFWFPDTYVEMAVYFQRQQGLAWDKVDPKVALSKDYSSAQGAAKINQAIQGVPGIKSRGGSCGA
;
A
#
# COMPACT_ATOMS: atom_id res chain seq x y z
N MET A 1 -6.44 -7.73 10.75
CA MET A 1 -6.84 -9.16 10.77
C MET A 1 -7.48 -9.63 9.47
N ALA A 2 -8.17 -8.79 8.69
CA ALA A 2 -8.77 -9.20 7.40
C ALA A 2 -7.75 -9.71 6.35
N ALA A 3 -6.60 -9.03 6.21
CA ALA A 3 -5.54 -9.44 5.28
C ALA A 3 -5.00 -10.86 5.56
N LEU A 4 -4.75 -11.20 6.83
CA LEU A 4 -4.22 -12.50 7.21
C LEU A 4 -5.21 -13.62 6.90
N GLY A 5 -6.49 -13.43 7.22
CA GLY A 5 -7.53 -14.41 6.90
C GLY A 5 -7.66 -14.67 5.40
N TYR A 6 -7.51 -13.63 4.56
CA TYR A 6 -7.44 -13.82 3.10
C TYR A 6 -6.21 -14.63 2.69
N ILE A 7 -5.02 -14.31 3.22
CA ILE A 7 -3.77 -15.02 2.90
C ILE A 7 -3.90 -16.50 3.25
N GLU A 8 -4.37 -16.82 4.46
CA GLU A 8 -4.55 -18.21 4.91
C GLU A 8 -5.51 -18.97 3.98
N LEU A 9 -6.64 -18.36 3.61
CA LEU A 9 -7.60 -18.95 2.67
C LEU A 9 -7.00 -19.15 1.26
N ALA A 10 -6.31 -18.15 0.73
CA ALA A 10 -5.70 -18.21 -0.59
C ALA A 10 -4.60 -19.27 -0.65
N VAL A 11 -3.78 -19.38 0.40
CA VAL A 11 -2.77 -20.45 0.55
C VAL A 11 -3.45 -21.82 0.62
N ALA A 12 -4.51 -21.97 1.41
CA ALA A 12 -5.26 -23.23 1.50
C ALA A 12 -5.88 -23.65 0.15
N ASN A 13 -6.25 -22.68 -0.69
CA ASN A 13 -6.77 -22.92 -2.04
C ASN A 13 -5.67 -23.10 -3.11
N GLY A 14 -4.39 -23.10 -2.73
CA GLY A 14 -3.28 -23.30 -3.65
C GLY A 14 -2.97 -22.11 -4.58
N SER A 15 -3.40 -20.90 -4.21
CA SER A 15 -3.08 -19.69 -4.97
C SER A 15 -1.58 -19.44 -5.01
N ALA A 16 -1.07 -19.01 -6.17
CA ALA A 16 0.33 -18.60 -6.30
C ALA A 16 0.63 -17.40 -5.41
N GLU A 17 1.80 -17.39 -4.77
CA GLU A 17 2.25 -16.31 -3.88
C GLU A 17 2.16 -14.94 -4.55
N SER A 18 2.56 -14.84 -5.82
CA SER A 18 2.50 -13.60 -6.61
C SER A 18 1.07 -13.08 -6.80
N GLN A 19 0.08 -13.97 -6.86
CA GLN A 19 -1.33 -13.58 -6.91
C GLN A 19 -1.79 -13.05 -5.55
N ILE A 20 -1.42 -13.73 -4.46
CA ILE A 20 -1.77 -13.31 -3.09
C ILE A 20 -1.27 -11.88 -2.82
N TYR A 21 -0.04 -11.55 -3.21
CA TYR A 21 0.49 -10.19 -3.06
C TYR A 21 -0.29 -9.16 -3.88
N LYS A 22 -0.69 -9.48 -5.12
CA LYS A 22 -1.51 -8.58 -5.95
C LYS A 22 -2.88 -8.34 -5.31
N ASP A 23 -3.51 -9.39 -4.80
CA ASP A 23 -4.82 -9.31 -4.17
C ASP A 23 -4.77 -8.47 -2.89
N ILE A 24 -3.77 -8.71 -2.03
CA ILE A 24 -3.58 -7.92 -0.80
C ILE A 24 -3.28 -6.46 -1.12
N LEU A 25 -2.48 -6.18 -2.15
CA LEU A 25 -2.23 -4.80 -2.58
C LEU A 25 -3.54 -4.12 -3.00
N ALA A 26 -4.36 -4.80 -3.81
CA ALA A 26 -5.66 -4.30 -4.22
C ALA A 26 -6.57 -4.06 -3.01
N MET A 27 -6.75 -5.05 -2.14
CA MET A 27 -7.60 -4.95 -0.95
C MET A 27 -7.16 -3.81 -0.03
N ASN A 28 -5.87 -3.73 0.28
CA ASN A 28 -5.36 -2.66 1.13
C ASN A 28 -5.51 -1.27 0.47
N SER A 29 -5.44 -1.17 -0.87
CA SER A 29 -5.72 0.08 -1.58
C SER A 29 -7.17 0.53 -1.42
N PHE A 30 -8.11 -0.40 -1.23
CA PHE A 30 -9.51 -0.07 -0.91
C PHE A 30 -9.75 0.19 0.58
N TRP A 31 -9.06 -0.52 1.47
CA TRP A 31 -9.18 -0.33 2.91
C TRP A 31 -8.51 0.96 3.39
N PHE A 32 -7.38 1.34 2.78
CA PHE A 32 -6.55 2.49 3.17
C PHE A 32 -6.26 3.42 1.98
N PRO A 33 -7.29 3.95 1.30
CA PRO A 33 -7.12 4.65 0.02
C PRO A 33 -6.14 5.82 0.10
N ASP A 34 -6.20 6.63 1.16
CA ASP A 34 -5.30 7.78 1.33
C ASP A 34 -3.83 7.33 1.39
N THR A 35 -3.51 6.28 2.16
CA THR A 35 -2.15 5.75 2.29
C THR A 35 -1.59 5.27 0.95
N TYR A 36 -2.41 4.58 0.15
CA TYR A 36 -1.96 4.03 -1.13
C TYR A 36 -1.90 5.09 -2.23
N VAL A 37 -2.76 6.12 -2.19
CA VAL A 37 -2.65 7.30 -3.07
C VAL A 37 -1.38 8.10 -2.74
N GLU A 38 -1.09 8.34 -1.47
CA GLU A 38 0.14 8.99 -1.01
C GLU A 38 1.39 8.21 -1.46
N MET A 39 1.36 6.88 -1.33
CA MET A 39 2.42 6.00 -1.79
C MET A 39 2.62 6.03 -3.30
N ALA A 40 1.52 6.07 -4.08
CA ALA A 40 1.60 6.21 -5.53
C ALA A 40 2.25 7.54 -5.94
N VAL A 41 1.89 8.64 -5.30
CA VAL A 41 2.53 9.95 -5.51
C VAL A 41 4.01 9.89 -5.15
N TYR A 42 4.37 9.21 -4.06
CA TYR A 42 5.76 9.02 -3.65
C TYR A 42 6.58 8.30 -4.72
N PHE A 43 6.12 7.13 -5.20
CA PHE A 43 6.85 6.37 -6.22
C PHE A 43 6.97 7.14 -7.53
N GLN A 44 5.91 7.83 -7.94
CA GLN A 44 5.93 8.65 -9.14
C GLN A 44 6.94 9.81 -9.02
N ARG A 45 7.03 10.48 -7.86
CA ARG A 45 7.95 11.61 -7.65
C ARG A 45 9.41 11.20 -7.47
N GLN A 46 9.65 10.13 -6.71
CA GLN A 46 11.00 9.72 -6.35
C GLN A 46 11.66 8.87 -7.44
N GLN A 47 10.87 8.09 -8.18
CA GLN A 47 11.39 7.06 -9.09
C GLN A 47 10.80 7.17 -10.50
N GLY A 48 9.86 8.08 -10.75
CA GLY A 48 9.15 8.15 -12.04
C GLY A 48 8.27 6.92 -12.30
N LEU A 49 8.01 6.09 -11.28
CA LEU A 49 7.35 4.81 -11.42
C LEU A 49 5.84 4.96 -11.26
N ALA A 50 5.10 4.60 -12.31
CA ALA A 50 3.64 4.56 -12.27
C ALA A 50 3.13 3.48 -11.31
N TRP A 51 1.98 3.71 -10.68
CA TRP A 51 1.45 2.84 -9.63
C TRP A 51 1.24 1.39 -10.08
N ASP A 52 0.76 1.19 -11.30
CA ASP A 52 0.54 -0.15 -11.90
C ASP A 52 1.85 -0.90 -12.20
N LYS A 53 3.00 -0.25 -12.07
CA LYS A 53 4.34 -0.83 -12.24
C LYS A 53 5.05 -1.08 -10.92
N VAL A 54 4.50 -0.63 -9.79
CA VAL A 54 5.09 -0.88 -8.47
C VAL A 54 4.94 -2.37 -8.13
N ASP A 55 6.05 -3.01 -7.74
CA ASP A 55 6.02 -4.40 -7.28
C ASP A 55 5.15 -4.51 -6.01
N PRO A 56 4.12 -5.36 -6.00
CA PRO A 56 3.28 -5.57 -4.83
C PRO A 56 4.04 -5.94 -3.55
N LYS A 57 5.11 -6.73 -3.65
CA LYS A 57 5.96 -7.09 -2.50
C LYS A 57 6.66 -5.87 -1.91
N VAL A 58 7.07 -4.94 -2.78
CA VAL A 58 7.71 -3.69 -2.37
C VAL A 58 6.68 -2.76 -1.71
N ALA A 59 5.54 -2.54 -2.35
CA ALA A 59 4.48 -1.68 -1.79
C ALA A 59 3.99 -2.20 -0.43
N LEU A 60 3.84 -3.52 -0.28
CA LEU A 60 3.40 -4.17 0.95
C LEU A 60 4.50 -4.39 1.99
N SER A 61 5.75 -4.03 1.68
CA SER A 61 6.88 -4.22 2.60
C SER A 61 6.77 -3.29 3.81
N LYS A 62 7.49 -3.64 4.88
CA LYS A 62 7.59 -2.80 6.08
C LYS A 62 8.12 -1.39 5.75
N ASP A 63 8.90 -1.22 4.69
CA ASP A 63 9.50 0.08 4.36
C ASP A 63 8.47 1.09 3.85
N TYR A 64 7.32 0.61 3.38
CA TYR A 64 6.25 1.43 2.78
C TYR A 64 4.92 1.24 3.51
N SER A 65 4.48 0.00 3.71
CA SER A 65 3.23 -0.37 4.38
C SER A 65 3.41 -0.60 5.89
N SER A 66 4.05 0.36 6.57
CA SER A 66 4.12 0.42 8.04
C SER A 66 3.87 1.83 8.52
N ALA A 67 3.68 2.01 9.83
CA ALA A 67 3.57 3.35 10.43
C ALA A 67 4.80 4.21 10.13
N GLN A 68 6.00 3.63 10.19
CA GLN A 68 7.24 4.34 9.87
C GLN A 68 7.35 4.66 8.37
N GLY A 69 6.99 3.70 7.51
CA GLY A 69 6.97 3.89 6.05
C GLY A 69 6.00 4.99 5.63
N ALA A 70 4.78 4.99 6.18
CA ALA A 70 3.78 6.01 5.95
C ALA A 70 4.25 7.40 6.39
N ALA A 71 4.94 7.52 7.54
CA ALA A 71 5.49 8.79 7.99
C ALA A 71 6.58 9.32 7.03
N LYS A 72 7.47 8.45 6.54
CA LYS A 72 8.49 8.78 5.55
C LYS A 72 7.89 9.25 4.23
N ILE A 73 6.88 8.52 3.73
CA ILE A 73 6.13 8.88 2.52
C ILE A 73 5.52 10.27 2.67
N ASN A 74 4.80 10.50 3.79
CA ASN A 74 4.13 11.76 4.06
C ASN A 74 5.08 12.96 4.08
N GLN A 75 6.27 12.81 4.68
CA GLN A 75 7.31 13.84 4.66
C GLN A 75 7.80 14.13 3.23
N ALA A 76 8.01 13.08 2.43
CA ALA A 76 8.52 13.21 1.07
C ALA A 76 7.52 13.82 0.06
N ILE A 77 6.22 13.79 0.36
CA ILE A 77 5.15 14.34 -0.49
C ILE A 77 4.55 15.63 0.05
N GLN A 78 5.14 16.24 1.08
CA GLN A 78 4.68 17.53 1.59
C GLN A 78 4.65 18.59 0.48
N GLY A 79 3.59 19.40 0.48
CA GLY A 79 3.40 20.47 -0.51
C GLY A 79 2.90 20.01 -1.87
N VAL A 80 2.56 18.72 -2.08
CA VAL A 80 1.81 18.29 -3.28
C VAL A 80 0.38 18.86 -3.22
N PRO A 81 -0.04 19.68 -4.21
CA PRO A 81 -1.41 20.18 -4.25
C PRO A 81 -2.42 19.03 -4.33
N GLY A 82 -3.48 19.09 -3.52
CA GLY A 82 -4.55 18.09 -3.54
C GLY A 82 -4.33 16.86 -2.65
N ILE A 83 -3.12 16.64 -2.12
CA ILE A 83 -2.85 15.59 -1.14
C ILE A 83 -3.02 16.17 0.27
N LYS A 84 -4.08 15.74 0.97
CA LYS A 84 -4.27 16.04 2.38
C LYS A 84 -3.74 14.87 3.19
N SER A 85 -2.57 15.03 3.79
CA SER A 85 -1.97 14.04 4.69
C SER A 85 -2.90 13.84 5.90
N ARG A 86 -3.77 12.82 5.83
CA ARG A 86 -4.70 12.47 6.91
C ARG A 86 -4.72 10.95 7.00
N GLY A 87 -3.93 10.41 7.92
CA GLY A 87 -3.88 8.98 8.15
C GLY A 87 -5.26 8.44 8.55
N GLY A 88 -5.82 7.56 7.73
CA GLY A 88 -7.03 6.79 8.06
C GLY A 88 -6.69 5.61 8.96
N SER A 89 -7.46 5.43 10.04
CA SER A 89 -7.48 4.20 10.83
C SER A 89 -8.62 3.32 10.32
N CYS A 90 -8.33 2.10 9.87
CA CYS A 90 -9.37 1.08 9.75
C CYS A 90 -9.74 0.58 11.15
N GLY A 91 -10.75 1.21 11.76
CA GLY A 91 -11.43 0.69 12.95
C GLY A 91 -11.06 1.37 14.26
N ALA A 92 -11.29 2.69 14.36
CA ALA A 92 -11.68 3.29 15.63
C ALA A 92 -13.21 3.34 15.70
#